data_AF-A0A2U1FQL8-F1
#
_entry.id   AF-A0A2U1FQL8-F1
#
_cell.length_a   1.000
_cell.length_b   1.000
_cell.length_c   1.000
_cell.angle_alpha   90.00
_cell.angle_beta   90.00
_cell.angle_gamma   90.00
#
_symmetry.space_group_name_H-M   'P 1'
#
loop_
_entity.id
_entity.type
_entity.pdbx_description
1 polymer ?
#
loop_
_entity_poly.entity_id
_entity_poly.type
_entity_poly.pdbx_seq_one_letter_code
_entity_poly.pdbx_strand_id
1 'polypeptide(L)'
;MGVATRWWRREDTETGVDVWGGPDEVTVAPVPRSALEDGPGDGQGDGAGNGAGDAAGDVARGERERAEREERERAEREREERERAERERAEQEQRERAERERAERERAERERAEREQAEQERREREERERAEREQREQEDRDRAERERVERLQRERAEQERIHRERRERQRAEQERRVAARQEQARREREERAERERREREERERLERLSRVTTVPGAEAVSPPQARDAAAREAAAREAAAADRKRRRHRVLMAFLVAVVAVAAVWIIPRLVALALALVSTLGGAVTSEPDPPTESPAAAAAAPDAPRPELPRGGTSIAPDQRLVALRVDPAAPAEESAERVDAAATPFTASGRAVLPALELPVRDTADAPAAWQRLAVTRAHRQVLLLAVPVGPVGVVAAIAPWERLLNEPDVGLALDAPAPLPPGEVGATTDRLAAIVRQAALPQKLLVVPAADAGATAPAEVALVVHGAAEAPASVLRGVVVPPDDAEPRDVLAAQPDAVLLRG
;
A
#
# COMPACT_ATOMS: atom_id res chain seq x y z
N MET A 1 -24.39 53.13 1.30
CA MET A 1 -24.14 52.24 0.14
C MET A 1 -24.86 50.92 0.39
N GLY A 2 -26.13 50.84 -0.04
CA GLY A 2 -26.80 49.58 -0.43
C GLY A 2 -26.87 49.59 -1.96
N VAL A 3 -27.23 48.53 -2.69
CA VAL A 3 -28.48 47.78 -2.58
C VAL A 3 -28.31 46.43 -3.30
N ALA A 4 -29.01 45.40 -2.80
CA ALA A 4 -29.18 44.08 -3.39
C ALA A 4 -30.25 44.03 -4.50
N THR A 5 -30.19 43.05 -5.41
CA THR A 5 -31.33 42.55 -6.21
C THR A 5 -31.03 41.08 -6.57
N ARG A 6 -31.69 40.05 -6.04
CA ARG A 6 -33.08 39.56 -6.20
C ARG A 6 -33.47 39.32 -7.68
N TRP A 7 -33.39 38.07 -8.10
CA TRP A 7 -33.87 37.57 -9.41
C TRP A 7 -35.23 36.87 -9.25
N TRP A 8 -36.13 37.15 -10.18
CA TRP A 8 -37.45 36.51 -10.34
C TRP A 8 -37.44 35.57 -11.55
N ARG A 9 -38.19 34.48 -11.40
CA ARG A 9 -38.65 33.51 -12.42
C ARG A 9 -39.74 34.13 -13.31
N ARG A 10 -39.80 33.71 -14.58
CA ARG A 10 -41.01 33.60 -15.43
C ARG A 10 -40.65 32.67 -16.60
N GLU A 11 -41.06 31.41 -16.60
CA GLU A 11 -42.33 30.85 -17.14
C GLU A 11 -42.54 31.13 -18.63
N ASP A 12 -42.39 30.05 -19.40
CA ASP A 12 -42.86 29.84 -20.77
C ASP A 12 -44.38 29.92 -20.85
N THR A 13 -44.89 30.37 -22.00
CA THR A 13 -46.17 29.85 -22.52
C THR A 13 -46.11 29.68 -24.03
N GLU A 14 -46.35 28.43 -24.40
CA GLU A 14 -46.59 27.87 -25.72
C GLU A 14 -47.78 28.50 -26.47
N THR A 15 -47.78 28.35 -27.79
CA THR A 15 -48.89 27.88 -28.67
C THR A 15 -48.52 28.29 -30.11
N GLY A 16 -48.56 27.46 -31.14
CA GLY A 16 -48.87 26.05 -31.26
C GLY A 16 -48.80 25.65 -32.75
N VAL A 17 -48.52 24.36 -32.97
CA VAL A 17 -49.06 23.47 -34.02
C VAL A 17 -48.62 23.69 -35.48
N ASP A 18 -47.77 22.75 -35.90
CA ASP A 18 -47.80 21.86 -37.08
C ASP A 18 -48.33 22.36 -38.43
N VAL A 19 -47.60 22.01 -39.51
CA VAL A 19 -48.04 21.00 -40.50
C VAL A 19 -47.01 20.86 -41.64
N TRP A 20 -46.51 19.63 -41.82
CA TRP A 20 -46.19 18.88 -43.07
C TRP A 20 -45.64 19.63 -44.31
N GLY A 21 -44.65 19.14 -45.05
CA GLY A 21 -43.95 17.86 -45.06
C GLY A 21 -43.32 17.61 -46.44
N GLY A 22 -42.27 16.77 -46.46
CA GLY A 22 -41.92 15.90 -47.58
C GLY A 22 -41.17 16.49 -48.79
N PRO A 23 -40.49 15.63 -49.59
CA PRO A 23 -39.09 15.88 -49.95
C PRO A 23 -38.79 15.83 -51.47
N ASP A 24 -37.51 16.10 -51.76
CA ASP A 24 -36.69 15.58 -52.86
C ASP A 24 -36.81 16.09 -54.31
N GLU A 25 -35.62 16.10 -54.93
CA GLU A 25 -35.27 15.97 -56.35
C GLU A 25 -35.03 17.21 -57.26
N VAL A 26 -33.73 17.54 -57.38
CA VAL A 26 -32.89 17.30 -58.59
C VAL A 26 -33.15 18.12 -59.88
N THR A 27 -32.11 18.92 -60.21
CA THR A 27 -31.54 19.29 -61.54
C THR A 27 -32.14 20.33 -62.50
N VAL A 28 -31.21 21.23 -62.89
CA VAL A 28 -30.86 21.70 -64.25
C VAL A 28 -31.73 22.80 -64.91
N ALA A 29 -31.01 23.86 -65.32
CA ALA A 29 -31.44 25.05 -66.06
C ALA A 29 -32.05 24.73 -67.46
N PRO A 30 -32.70 25.65 -68.22
CA PRO A 30 -32.06 26.87 -68.76
C PRO A 30 -33.00 28.09 -69.04
N VAL A 31 -32.37 29.16 -69.54
CA VAL A 31 -32.86 30.49 -70.01
C VAL A 31 -33.96 30.41 -71.11
N PRO A 32 -34.75 31.48 -71.37
CA PRO A 32 -34.59 32.11 -72.69
C PRO A 32 -34.75 33.66 -72.79
N ARG A 33 -34.16 34.14 -73.90
CA ARG A 33 -34.35 35.36 -74.74
C ARG A 33 -35.81 35.47 -75.27
N SER A 34 -36.39 36.52 -75.89
CA SER A 34 -35.97 37.78 -76.56
C SER A 34 -37.21 38.50 -77.16
N ALA A 35 -37.01 39.72 -77.71
CA ALA A 35 -37.57 40.24 -78.99
C ALA A 35 -38.92 41.02 -78.90
N LEU A 36 -39.30 42.03 -79.71
CA LEU A 36 -38.96 42.62 -81.03
C LEU A 36 -39.36 44.13 -81.06
N GLU A 37 -38.60 45.05 -81.70
CA GLU A 37 -38.76 45.72 -83.03
C GLU A 37 -39.58 47.03 -83.05
N ASP A 38 -39.02 48.10 -83.66
CA ASP A 38 -39.35 48.53 -85.04
C ASP A 38 -38.55 49.82 -85.45
N GLY A 39 -38.10 49.88 -86.72
CA GLY A 39 -37.59 51.10 -87.41
C GLY A 39 -38.72 51.79 -88.21
N PRO A 40 -38.48 52.64 -89.26
CA PRO A 40 -37.24 52.90 -90.03
C PRO A 40 -37.05 54.39 -90.50
N GLY A 41 -36.05 54.68 -91.37
CA GLY A 41 -36.21 55.67 -92.47
C GLY A 41 -35.16 56.78 -92.68
N ASP A 42 -34.37 56.60 -93.74
CA ASP A 42 -33.39 57.41 -94.51
C ASP A 42 -33.59 58.94 -94.72
N GLY A 43 -32.49 59.67 -95.01
CA GLY A 43 -32.54 60.98 -95.69
C GLY A 43 -31.25 61.82 -95.69
N GLN A 44 -30.56 61.88 -96.84
CA GLN A 44 -29.43 62.75 -97.19
C GLN A 44 -29.90 64.19 -97.55
N GLY A 45 -29.11 65.24 -97.26
CA GLY A 45 -29.32 66.57 -97.87
C GLY A 45 -28.40 67.68 -97.36
N ASP A 46 -27.66 68.29 -98.29
CA ASP A 46 -26.72 69.41 -98.13
C ASP A 46 -27.41 70.78 -97.90
N GLY A 47 -26.63 71.79 -97.44
CA GLY A 47 -26.82 73.17 -97.92
C GLY A 47 -26.93 74.31 -96.88
N ALA A 48 -25.83 75.06 -96.76
CA ALA A 48 -25.70 76.52 -96.66
C ALA A 48 -26.66 77.39 -95.80
N GLY A 49 -26.08 78.02 -94.77
CA GLY A 49 -26.00 79.49 -94.62
C GLY A 49 -27.27 80.31 -94.37
N ASN A 50 -27.41 80.85 -93.15
CA ASN A 50 -27.33 82.30 -92.93
C ASN A 50 -27.17 82.62 -91.44
N GLY A 51 -26.20 83.47 -91.12
CA GLY A 51 -26.03 84.02 -89.78
C GLY A 51 -26.98 85.18 -89.52
N ALA A 52 -27.35 85.36 -88.26
CA ALA A 52 -27.33 86.65 -87.56
C ALA A 52 -27.81 86.46 -86.13
N GLY A 53 -26.88 86.67 -85.18
CA GLY A 53 -27.19 87.02 -83.79
C GLY A 53 -27.33 85.85 -82.83
N ASP A 54 -26.25 85.48 -82.14
CA ASP A 54 -26.29 85.16 -80.70
C ASP A 54 -24.90 84.89 -80.11
N ALA A 55 -23.96 85.82 -80.28
CA ALA A 55 -22.68 85.77 -79.57
C ALA A 55 -22.82 85.91 -78.02
N ALA A 56 -24.02 86.22 -77.52
CA ALA A 56 -24.36 86.21 -76.10
C ALA A 56 -24.99 84.87 -75.63
N GLY A 57 -25.54 84.07 -76.56
CA GLY A 57 -26.18 82.78 -76.26
C GLY A 57 -25.18 81.64 -76.06
N ASP A 58 -24.06 81.64 -76.79
CA ASP A 58 -23.05 80.57 -76.71
C ASP A 58 -22.20 80.62 -75.43
N VAL A 59 -21.93 81.81 -74.90
CA VAL A 59 -21.27 81.96 -73.59
C VAL A 59 -22.22 81.52 -72.46
N ALA A 60 -23.50 81.93 -72.53
CA ALA A 60 -24.51 81.52 -71.56
C ALA A 60 -24.85 80.02 -71.63
N ARG A 61 -24.80 79.40 -72.82
CA ARG A 61 -25.00 77.95 -73.02
C ARG A 61 -23.79 77.15 -72.52
N GLY A 62 -22.56 77.64 -72.77
CA GLY A 62 -21.34 77.04 -72.24
C GLY A 62 -21.19 77.16 -70.72
N GLU A 63 -21.64 78.26 -70.13
CA GLU A 63 -21.71 78.43 -68.66
C GLU A 63 -22.78 77.52 -68.03
N ARG A 64 -23.94 77.36 -68.69
CA ARG A 64 -24.98 76.41 -68.25
C ARG A 64 -24.54 74.95 -68.37
N GLU A 65 -23.85 74.56 -69.45
CA GLU A 65 -23.32 73.19 -69.58
C GLU A 65 -22.21 72.90 -68.56
N ARG A 66 -21.38 73.89 -68.20
CA ARG A 66 -20.38 73.74 -67.13
C ARG A 66 -21.03 73.62 -65.76
N ALA A 67 -22.03 74.44 -65.48
CA ALA A 67 -22.81 74.34 -64.24
C ALA A 67 -23.55 73.00 -64.15
N GLU A 68 -24.16 72.54 -65.25
CA GLU A 68 -24.88 71.25 -65.29
C GLU A 68 -23.92 70.06 -65.17
N ARG A 69 -22.70 70.14 -65.73
CA ARG A 69 -21.65 69.13 -65.52
C ARG A 69 -21.18 69.10 -64.07
N GLU A 70 -20.90 70.25 -63.46
CA GLU A 70 -20.50 70.31 -62.05
C GLU A 70 -21.61 69.81 -61.11
N GLU A 71 -22.88 70.10 -61.42
CA GLU A 71 -24.02 69.64 -60.63
C GLU A 71 -24.23 68.12 -60.78
N ARG A 72 -24.06 67.58 -61.99
CA ARG A 72 -24.04 66.12 -62.23
C ARG A 72 -22.87 65.44 -61.53
N GLU A 73 -21.68 66.04 -61.55
CA GLU A 73 -20.50 65.48 -60.90
C GLU A 73 -20.63 65.49 -59.37
N ARG A 74 -21.25 66.54 -58.80
CA ARG A 74 -21.61 66.58 -57.37
C ARG A 74 -22.68 65.55 -57.01
N ALA A 75 -23.70 65.40 -57.85
CA ALA A 75 -24.75 64.40 -57.64
C ALA A 75 -24.24 62.96 -57.78
N GLU A 76 -23.29 62.70 -58.67
CA GLU A 76 -22.62 61.39 -58.78
C GLU A 76 -21.73 61.12 -57.56
N ARG A 77 -20.92 62.09 -57.12
CA ARG A 77 -20.10 61.94 -55.90
C ARG A 77 -20.97 61.72 -54.66
N GLU A 78 -22.09 62.43 -54.54
CA GLU A 78 -23.03 62.24 -53.43
C GLU A 78 -23.71 60.86 -53.48
N ARG A 79 -24.03 60.34 -54.68
CA ARG A 79 -24.56 58.98 -54.83
C ARG A 79 -23.52 57.91 -54.48
N GLU A 80 -22.28 58.08 -54.91
CA GLU A 80 -21.20 57.16 -54.55
C GLU A 80 -20.90 57.18 -53.05
N GLU A 81 -20.91 58.34 -52.40
CA GLU A 81 -20.74 58.42 -50.94
C GLU A 81 -21.89 57.77 -50.18
N ARG A 82 -23.14 57.97 -50.62
CA ARG A 82 -24.31 57.30 -50.02
C ARG A 82 -24.25 55.79 -50.23
N GLU A 83 -23.86 55.32 -51.41
CA GLU A 83 -23.74 53.89 -51.71
C GLU A 83 -22.60 53.24 -50.90
N ARG A 84 -21.47 53.93 -50.73
CA ARG A 84 -20.38 53.45 -49.84
C ARG A 84 -20.83 53.39 -48.39
N ALA A 85 -21.54 54.40 -47.90
CA ALA A 85 -22.06 54.41 -46.53
C ALA A 85 -23.12 53.32 -46.29
N GLU A 86 -23.97 53.01 -47.28
CA GLU A 86 -24.90 51.87 -47.20
C GLU A 86 -24.18 50.52 -47.20
N ARG A 87 -23.20 50.34 -48.08
CA ARG A 87 -22.39 49.11 -48.12
C ARG A 87 -21.62 48.89 -46.81
N GLU A 88 -21.05 49.94 -46.24
CA GLU A 88 -20.33 49.87 -44.97
C GLU A 88 -21.25 49.52 -43.80
N ARG A 89 -22.47 50.11 -43.75
CA ARG A 89 -23.49 49.74 -42.75
C ARG A 89 -23.95 48.29 -42.90
N ALA A 90 -24.18 47.84 -44.13
CA ALA A 90 -24.59 46.46 -44.40
C ALA A 90 -23.48 45.46 -44.01
N GLU A 91 -22.21 45.77 -44.30
CA GLU A 91 -21.08 44.95 -43.85
C GLU A 91 -20.96 44.92 -42.33
N GLN A 92 -21.13 46.06 -41.67
CA GLN A 92 -21.02 46.15 -40.22
C GLN A 92 -22.14 45.36 -39.52
N GLU A 93 -23.36 45.43 -40.05
CA GLU A 93 -24.50 44.66 -39.53
C GLU A 93 -24.33 43.15 -39.76
N GLN A 94 -23.76 42.74 -40.90
CA GLN A 94 -23.41 41.33 -41.14
C GLN A 94 -22.33 40.83 -40.19
N ARG A 95 -21.30 41.64 -39.92
CA ARG A 95 -20.24 41.28 -38.96
C ARG A 95 -20.78 41.16 -37.54
N GLU A 96 -21.64 42.08 -37.11
CA GLU A 96 -22.28 42.00 -35.79
C GLU A 96 -23.17 40.76 -35.65
N ARG A 97 -23.95 40.41 -36.69
CA ARG A 97 -24.78 39.19 -36.68
C ARG A 97 -23.91 37.93 -36.59
N ALA A 98 -22.82 37.86 -37.35
CA ALA A 98 -21.89 36.73 -37.32
C ALA A 98 -21.16 36.60 -35.97
N GLU A 99 -20.79 37.71 -35.31
CA GLU A 99 -20.21 37.69 -33.97
C GLU A 99 -21.21 37.22 -32.91
N ARG A 100 -22.45 37.73 -32.96
CA ARG A 100 -23.51 37.31 -32.03
C ARG A 100 -23.82 35.83 -32.17
N GLU A 101 -23.89 35.32 -33.40
CA GLU A 101 -24.13 33.90 -33.66
C GLU A 101 -22.97 33.03 -33.15
N ARG A 102 -21.72 33.45 -33.32
CA ARG A 102 -20.55 32.75 -32.76
C ARG A 102 -20.57 32.73 -31.24
N ALA A 103 -20.89 33.86 -30.61
CA ALA A 103 -20.98 33.97 -29.16
C ALA A 103 -22.11 33.10 -28.57
N GLU A 104 -23.26 32.99 -29.25
CA GLU A 104 -24.34 32.08 -28.83
C GLU A 104 -23.94 30.61 -28.98
N ARG A 105 -23.31 30.23 -30.10
CA ARG A 105 -22.82 28.86 -30.31
C ARG A 105 -21.79 28.46 -29.25
N GLU A 106 -20.86 29.36 -28.93
CA GLU A 106 -19.84 29.11 -27.91
C GLU A 106 -20.46 28.96 -26.50
N ARG A 107 -21.48 29.75 -26.17
CA ARG A 107 -22.21 29.60 -24.89
C ARG A 107 -22.97 28.28 -24.83
N ALA A 108 -23.63 27.89 -25.92
CA ALA A 108 -24.36 26.63 -26.00
C ALA A 108 -23.43 25.41 -25.90
N GLU A 109 -22.23 25.47 -26.48
CA GLU A 109 -21.22 24.42 -26.33
C GLU A 109 -20.68 24.33 -24.90
N ARG A 110 -20.35 25.47 -24.28
CA ARG A 110 -19.90 25.51 -22.88
C ARG A 110 -20.95 24.94 -21.93
N GLU A 111 -22.22 25.30 -22.11
CA GLU A 111 -23.31 24.79 -21.28
C GLU A 111 -23.51 23.27 -21.45
N ARG A 112 -23.36 22.74 -22.68
CA ARG A 112 -23.41 21.29 -22.92
C ARG A 112 -22.24 20.57 -22.25
N ALA A 113 -21.03 21.10 -22.37
CA ALA A 113 -19.85 20.54 -21.73
C ALA A 113 -19.97 20.54 -20.19
N GLU A 114 -20.48 21.62 -19.60
CA GLU A 114 -20.73 21.69 -18.16
C GLU A 114 -21.78 20.67 -17.69
N ARG A 115 -22.88 20.50 -18.44
CA ARG A 115 -23.91 19.50 -18.13
C ARG A 115 -23.37 18.08 -18.22
N GLU A 116 -22.57 17.78 -19.24
CA GLU A 116 -21.96 16.47 -19.43
C GLU A 116 -20.94 16.15 -18.32
N GLN A 117 -20.11 17.13 -17.93
CA GLN A 117 -19.21 16.99 -16.78
C GLN A 117 -19.96 16.77 -15.47
N ALA A 118 -21.03 17.51 -15.22
CA ALA A 118 -21.84 17.35 -14.02
C ALA A 118 -22.56 16.00 -13.97
N GLU A 119 -22.99 15.46 -15.11
CA GLU A 119 -23.58 14.13 -15.19
C GLU A 119 -22.53 13.03 -14.97
N GLN A 120 -21.34 13.19 -15.54
CA GLN A 120 -20.24 12.25 -15.35
C GLN A 120 -19.76 12.21 -13.91
N GLU A 121 -19.65 13.37 -13.24
CA GLU A 121 -19.29 13.44 -11.82
C GLU A 121 -20.36 12.78 -10.93
N ARG A 122 -21.65 12.91 -11.27
CA ARG A 122 -22.74 12.22 -10.55
C ARG A 122 -22.65 10.71 -10.70
N ARG A 123 -22.44 10.21 -11.92
CA ARG A 123 -22.27 8.77 -12.19
C ARG A 123 -21.06 8.21 -11.44
N GLU A 124 -19.93 8.92 -11.48
CA GLU A 124 -18.73 8.49 -10.77
C GLU A 124 -18.92 8.48 -9.24
N ARG A 125 -19.63 9.46 -8.68
CA ARG A 125 -19.99 9.46 -7.26
C ARG A 125 -20.89 8.29 -6.88
N GLU A 126 -21.90 7.98 -7.70
CA GLU A 126 -22.80 6.84 -7.46
C GLU A 126 -22.07 5.50 -7.56
N GLU A 127 -21.16 5.33 -8.52
CA GLU A 127 -20.33 4.13 -8.65
C GLU A 127 -19.39 3.97 -7.47
N ARG A 128 -18.74 5.05 -7.02
CA ARG A 128 -17.88 5.05 -5.83
C ARG A 128 -18.68 4.69 -4.57
N GLU A 129 -19.88 5.23 -4.40
CA GLU A 129 -20.73 4.91 -3.23
C GLU A 129 -21.19 3.44 -3.26
N ARG A 130 -21.53 2.90 -4.44
CA ARG A 130 -21.89 1.48 -4.58
C ARG A 130 -20.70 0.57 -4.26
N ALA A 131 -19.53 0.87 -4.82
CA ALA A 131 -18.31 0.11 -4.55
C ALA A 131 -17.94 0.14 -3.06
N GLU A 132 -18.07 1.29 -2.39
CA GLU A 132 -17.81 1.40 -0.96
C GLU A 132 -18.82 0.61 -0.12
N ARG A 133 -20.11 0.61 -0.49
CA ARG A 133 -21.13 -0.21 0.18
C ARG A 133 -20.86 -1.70 0.01
N GLU A 134 -20.51 -2.15 -1.19
CA GLU A 134 -20.16 -3.55 -1.46
C GLU A 134 -18.90 -3.99 -0.70
N GLN A 135 -17.88 -3.14 -0.63
CA GLN A 135 -16.68 -3.42 0.17
C GLN A 135 -17.01 -3.58 1.65
N ARG A 136 -17.79 -2.65 2.23
CA ARG A 136 -18.21 -2.74 3.63
C ARG A 136 -19.02 -4.00 3.90
N GLU A 137 -19.95 -4.36 3.01
CA GLU A 137 -20.74 -5.58 3.16
C GLU A 137 -19.87 -6.83 3.07
N GLN A 138 -18.87 -6.85 2.19
CA GLN A 138 -17.94 -7.96 2.08
C GLN A 138 -17.06 -8.08 3.33
N GLU A 139 -16.54 -6.97 3.86
CA GLU A 139 -15.76 -6.97 5.10
C GLU A 139 -16.57 -7.47 6.30
N ASP A 140 -17.84 -7.08 6.40
CA ASP A 140 -18.74 -7.55 7.45
C ASP A 140 -19.04 -9.05 7.32
N ARG A 141 -19.25 -9.55 6.10
CA ARG A 141 -19.43 -10.99 5.82
C ARG A 141 -18.18 -11.79 6.19
N ASP A 142 -17.00 -11.35 5.76
CA ASP A 142 -15.73 -12.00 6.07
C ASP A 142 -15.45 -12.01 7.57
N ARG A 143 -15.77 -10.92 8.27
CA ARG A 143 -15.66 -10.84 9.73
C ARG A 143 -16.59 -11.83 10.42
N ALA A 144 -17.85 -11.89 9.99
CA ALA A 144 -18.83 -12.82 10.54
C ALA A 144 -18.43 -14.29 10.29
N GLU A 145 -17.85 -14.60 9.13
CA GLU A 145 -17.36 -15.95 8.83
C GLU A 145 -16.16 -16.32 9.70
N ARG A 146 -15.18 -15.41 9.85
CA ARG A 146 -14.02 -15.62 10.74
C ARG A 146 -14.45 -15.88 12.18
N GLU A 147 -15.41 -15.10 12.69
CA GLU A 147 -15.94 -15.33 14.04
C GLU A 147 -16.65 -16.69 14.17
N ARG A 148 -17.36 -17.15 13.14
CA ARG A 148 -17.99 -18.49 13.14
C ARG A 148 -16.95 -19.61 13.15
N VAL A 149 -15.92 -19.50 12.31
CA VAL A 149 -14.83 -20.49 12.25
C VAL A 149 -14.09 -20.52 13.58
N GLU A 150 -13.78 -19.36 14.17
CA GLU A 150 -13.10 -19.29 15.46
C GLU A 150 -13.94 -19.91 16.59
N ARG A 151 -15.26 -19.64 16.62
CA ARG A 151 -16.17 -20.27 17.59
C ARG A 151 -16.17 -21.79 17.46
N LEU A 152 -16.25 -22.33 16.24
CA LEU A 152 -16.20 -23.77 15.99
C LEU A 152 -14.86 -24.40 16.39
N GLN A 153 -13.74 -23.71 16.16
CA GLN A 153 -12.42 -24.18 16.59
C GLN A 153 -12.30 -24.20 18.12
N ARG A 154 -12.76 -23.14 18.80
CA ARG A 154 -12.78 -23.08 20.27
C ARG A 154 -13.63 -24.20 20.86
N GLU A 155 -14.81 -24.45 20.30
CA GLU A 155 -15.70 -25.53 20.75
C GLU A 155 -15.06 -26.91 20.55
N ARG A 156 -14.43 -27.17 19.40
CA ARG A 156 -13.71 -28.42 19.15
C ARG A 156 -12.54 -28.62 20.13
N ALA A 157 -11.75 -27.58 20.37
CA ALA A 157 -10.64 -27.63 21.31
C ALA A 157 -11.13 -27.88 22.75
N GLU A 158 -12.26 -27.29 23.15
CA GLU A 158 -12.86 -27.52 24.45
C GLU A 158 -13.38 -28.95 24.59
N GLN A 159 -14.08 -29.48 23.58
CA GLN A 159 -14.54 -30.87 23.56
C GLN A 159 -13.37 -31.86 23.64
N GLU A 160 -12.27 -31.60 22.91
CA GLU A 160 -11.07 -32.43 22.96
C GLU A 160 -10.44 -32.41 24.36
N ARG A 161 -10.34 -31.23 24.99
CA ARG A 161 -9.84 -31.11 26.37
C ARG A 161 -10.69 -31.89 27.36
N ILE A 162 -12.02 -31.76 27.28
CA ILE A 162 -12.94 -32.50 28.17
C ILE A 162 -12.79 -34.01 27.97
N HIS A 163 -12.68 -34.46 26.72
CA HIS A 163 -12.53 -35.88 26.41
C HIS A 163 -11.18 -36.44 26.87
N ARG A 164 -10.09 -35.68 26.70
CA ARG A 164 -8.76 -36.03 27.21
C ARG A 164 -8.77 -36.11 28.73
N GLU A 165 -9.36 -35.13 29.41
CA GLU A 165 -9.45 -35.13 30.87
C GLU A 165 -10.26 -36.33 31.38
N ARG A 166 -11.37 -36.69 30.73
CA ARG A 166 -12.14 -37.91 31.07
C ARG A 166 -11.30 -39.17 30.92
N ARG A 167 -10.50 -39.29 29.85
CA ARG A 167 -9.60 -40.43 29.64
C ARG A 167 -8.51 -40.50 30.71
N GLU A 168 -7.91 -39.38 31.06
CA GLU A 168 -6.88 -39.31 32.11
C GLU A 168 -7.47 -39.66 33.49
N ARG A 169 -8.67 -39.15 33.82
CA ARG A 169 -9.40 -39.52 35.05
C ARG A 169 -9.70 -41.02 35.10
N GLN A 170 -10.16 -41.61 34.01
CA GLN A 170 -10.42 -43.06 33.95
C GLN A 170 -9.14 -43.89 34.13
N ARG A 171 -8.02 -43.47 33.51
CA ARG A 171 -6.73 -44.14 33.68
C ARG A 171 -6.24 -44.06 35.12
N ALA A 172 -6.31 -42.88 35.72
CA ALA A 172 -5.93 -42.67 37.12
C ALA A 172 -6.81 -43.50 38.08
N GLU A 173 -8.11 -43.63 37.79
CA GLU A 173 -9.00 -44.49 38.59
C GLU A 173 -8.66 -45.97 38.44
N GLN A 174 -8.39 -46.45 37.22
CA GLN A 174 -7.96 -47.83 36.99
C GLN A 174 -6.64 -48.13 37.71
N GLU A 175 -5.66 -47.22 37.62
CA GLU A 175 -4.37 -47.36 38.29
C GLU A 175 -4.54 -47.42 39.81
N ARG A 176 -5.38 -46.55 40.40
CA ARG A 176 -5.72 -46.60 41.82
C ARG A 176 -6.37 -47.92 42.22
N ARG A 177 -7.28 -48.46 41.40
CA ARG A 177 -7.91 -49.76 41.65
C ARG A 177 -6.90 -50.91 41.58
N VAL A 178 -5.97 -50.88 40.64
CA VAL A 178 -4.88 -51.87 40.54
C VAL A 178 -3.94 -51.77 41.74
N ALA A 179 -3.52 -50.56 42.11
CA ALA A 179 -2.66 -50.33 43.26
C ALA A 179 -3.32 -50.82 44.57
N ALA A 180 -4.60 -50.52 44.78
CA ALA A 180 -5.35 -50.99 45.94
C ALA A 180 -5.44 -52.52 46.00
N ARG A 181 -5.66 -53.20 44.87
CA ARG A 181 -5.67 -54.67 44.80
C ARG A 181 -4.29 -55.27 45.09
N GLN A 182 -3.23 -54.66 44.57
CA GLN A 182 -1.86 -55.10 44.85
C GLN A 182 -1.50 -54.93 46.33
N GLU A 183 -1.92 -53.84 46.95
CA GLU A 183 -1.73 -53.59 48.38
C GLU A 183 -2.50 -54.61 49.23
N GLN A 184 -3.77 -54.88 48.90
CA GLN A 184 -4.56 -55.92 49.57
C GLN A 184 -3.92 -57.30 49.43
N ALA A 185 -3.51 -57.69 48.23
CA ALA A 185 -2.83 -58.97 48.00
C ALA A 185 -1.50 -59.07 48.77
N ARG A 186 -0.77 -57.97 48.92
CA ARG A 186 0.44 -57.91 49.73
C ARG A 186 0.13 -58.10 51.22
N ARG A 187 -0.88 -57.40 51.75
CA ARG A 187 -1.33 -57.54 53.15
C ARG A 187 -1.77 -58.98 53.44
N GLU A 188 -2.57 -59.59 52.56
CA GLU A 188 -2.98 -60.98 52.72
C GLU A 188 -1.79 -61.97 52.71
N ARG A 189 -0.77 -61.72 51.87
CA ARG A 189 0.45 -62.53 51.86
C ARG A 189 1.25 -62.37 53.15
N GLU A 190 1.38 -61.14 53.65
CA GLU A 190 2.04 -60.84 54.92
C GLU A 190 1.30 -61.50 56.09
N GLU A 191 -0.03 -61.40 56.15
CA GLU A 191 -0.86 -62.06 57.16
C GLU A 191 -0.78 -63.60 57.08
N ARG A 192 -0.79 -64.18 55.88
CA ARG A 192 -0.61 -65.63 55.70
C ARG A 192 0.77 -66.08 56.18
N ALA A 193 1.81 -65.34 55.84
CA ALA A 193 3.18 -65.63 56.29
C ALA A 193 3.30 -65.50 57.81
N GLU A 194 2.62 -64.54 58.43
CA GLU A 194 2.58 -64.39 59.89
C GLU A 194 1.82 -65.54 60.56
N ARG A 195 0.66 -65.94 60.03
CA ARG A 195 -0.08 -67.11 60.52
C ARG A 195 0.76 -68.39 60.43
N GLU A 196 1.42 -68.61 59.30
CA GLU A 196 2.30 -69.77 59.12
C GLU A 196 3.48 -69.74 60.10
N ARG A 197 4.07 -68.56 60.37
CA ARG A 197 5.11 -68.41 61.40
C ARG A 197 4.59 -68.74 62.79
N ARG A 198 3.41 -68.23 63.17
CA ARG A 198 2.78 -68.52 64.47
C ARG A 198 2.48 -70.00 64.63
N GLU A 199 1.96 -70.65 63.59
CA GLU A 199 1.71 -72.10 63.60
C GLU A 199 3.02 -72.90 63.71
N ARG A 200 4.08 -72.49 63.00
CA ARG A 200 5.41 -73.11 63.12
C ARG A 200 5.98 -72.94 64.52
N GLU A 201 5.89 -71.74 65.09
CA GLU A 201 6.33 -71.45 66.46
C GLU A 201 5.52 -72.24 67.49
N GLU A 202 4.22 -72.40 67.30
CA GLU A 202 3.38 -73.22 68.19
C GLU A 202 3.72 -74.71 68.06
N ARG A 203 3.94 -75.22 66.84
CA ARG A 203 4.43 -76.59 66.61
C ARG A 203 5.79 -76.81 67.25
N GLU A 204 6.74 -75.89 67.06
CA GLU A 204 8.04 -75.94 67.72
C GLU A 204 7.91 -75.83 69.24
N ARG A 205 6.97 -75.04 69.77
CA ARG A 205 6.74 -74.91 71.21
C ARG A 205 6.15 -76.18 71.79
N LEU A 206 5.21 -76.82 71.10
CA LEU A 206 4.65 -78.12 71.46
C LEU A 206 5.72 -79.21 71.39
N GLU A 207 6.56 -79.19 70.36
CA GLU A 207 7.71 -80.09 70.23
C GLU A 207 8.73 -79.86 71.34
N ARG A 208 9.07 -78.61 71.65
CA ARG A 208 9.95 -78.25 72.79
C ARG A 208 9.33 -78.64 74.12
N LEU A 209 8.04 -78.45 74.33
CA LEU A 209 7.34 -78.89 75.55
C LEU A 209 7.36 -80.42 75.67
N SER A 210 7.26 -81.15 74.55
CA SER A 210 7.43 -82.61 74.54
C SER A 210 8.89 -83.05 74.77
N ARG A 211 9.85 -82.21 74.40
CA ARG A 211 11.29 -82.46 74.51
C ARG A 211 11.87 -82.00 75.86
N VAL A 212 11.16 -81.14 76.60
CA VAL A 212 11.56 -80.58 77.90
C VAL A 212 10.74 -81.22 79.01
N THR A 213 11.03 -82.49 79.27
CA THR A 213 10.88 -83.10 80.59
C THR A 213 12.26 -83.52 81.09
N THR A 214 13.17 -82.54 81.26
CA THR A 214 14.30 -82.55 82.20
C THR A 214 14.76 -81.11 82.44
N VAL A 215 15.07 -80.80 83.69
CA VAL A 215 15.22 -79.48 84.36
C VAL A 215 16.73 -79.18 84.55
N PRO A 216 17.21 -78.01 85.07
CA PRO A 216 17.07 -76.58 84.70
C PRO A 216 18.44 -75.85 84.48
N GLY A 217 18.38 -74.57 84.09
CA GLY A 217 19.20 -73.50 84.69
C GLY A 217 20.51 -73.08 83.99
N ALA A 218 20.58 -71.83 83.51
CA ALA A 218 21.75 -70.95 83.64
C ALA A 218 21.47 -69.52 83.10
N GLU A 219 21.66 -68.57 84.01
CA GLU A 219 21.88 -67.12 83.97
C GLU A 219 21.88 -66.31 82.66
N ALA A 220 21.17 -65.19 82.77
CA ALA A 220 21.19 -64.06 81.85
C ALA A 220 22.48 -63.22 82.02
N VAL A 221 23.20 -62.97 80.92
CA VAL A 221 24.26 -61.95 80.83
C VAL A 221 24.05 -61.13 79.55
N SER A 222 23.88 -59.82 79.71
CA SER A 222 23.82 -58.82 78.63
C SER A 222 25.23 -58.40 78.18
N PRO A 223 25.42 -57.97 76.92
CA PRO A 223 26.47 -57.00 76.62
C PRO A 223 25.87 -55.69 76.04
N PRO A 224 26.19 -54.52 76.64
CA PRO A 224 25.67 -53.22 76.21
C PRO A 224 26.33 -52.67 74.92
N GLN A 225 27.30 -53.37 74.34
CA GLN A 225 28.13 -52.84 73.25
C GLN A 225 27.47 -52.91 71.86
N ALA A 226 26.46 -53.78 71.66
CA ALA A 226 25.71 -53.86 70.40
C ALA A 226 24.67 -52.74 70.26
N ARG A 227 24.15 -52.20 71.37
CA ARG A 227 23.21 -51.08 71.37
C ARG A 227 23.90 -49.75 71.09
N ASP A 228 25.12 -49.56 71.62
CA ASP A 228 25.92 -48.37 71.33
C ASP A 228 26.44 -48.34 69.89
N ALA A 229 26.78 -49.50 69.30
CA ALA A 229 27.16 -49.60 67.90
C ALA A 229 25.97 -49.33 66.95
N ALA A 230 24.79 -49.90 67.24
CA ALA A 230 23.57 -49.64 66.47
C ALA A 230 23.07 -48.19 66.61
N ALA A 231 23.21 -47.59 67.80
CA ALA A 231 22.88 -46.18 68.02
C ALA A 231 23.85 -45.25 67.27
N ARG A 232 25.14 -45.58 67.18
CA ARG A 232 26.14 -44.83 66.40
C ARG A 232 25.90 -44.93 64.89
N GLU A 233 25.50 -46.09 64.37
CA GLU A 233 25.13 -46.25 62.96
C GLU A 233 23.83 -45.54 62.60
N ALA A 234 22.84 -45.55 63.49
CA ALA A 234 21.59 -44.80 63.31
C ALA A 234 21.85 -43.28 63.31
N ALA A 235 22.65 -42.79 64.26
CA ALA A 235 23.07 -41.38 64.32
C ALA A 235 23.90 -40.95 63.09
N ALA A 236 24.78 -41.82 62.57
CA ALA A 236 25.54 -41.56 61.35
C ALA A 236 24.64 -41.48 60.10
N ARG A 237 23.59 -42.32 60.01
CA ARG A 237 22.62 -42.29 58.91
C ARG A 237 21.72 -41.04 58.97
N GLU A 238 21.32 -40.61 60.15
CA GLU A 238 20.57 -39.37 60.35
C GLU A 238 21.42 -38.13 60.04
N ALA A 239 22.68 -38.11 60.45
CA ALA A 239 23.63 -37.04 60.10
C ALA A 239 23.87 -36.95 58.59
N ALA A 240 24.01 -38.08 57.89
CA ALA A 240 24.15 -38.12 56.44
C ALA A 240 22.87 -37.68 55.69
N ALA A 241 21.69 -37.98 56.23
CA ALA A 241 20.42 -37.49 55.69
C ALA A 241 20.25 -35.97 55.88
N ALA A 242 20.68 -35.45 57.03
CA ALA A 242 20.68 -34.02 57.31
C ALA A 242 21.66 -33.24 56.41
N ASP A 243 22.85 -33.78 56.11
CA ASP A 243 23.80 -33.12 55.19
C ASP A 243 23.28 -33.10 53.74
N ARG A 244 22.60 -34.16 53.28
CA ARG A 244 21.94 -34.15 51.96
C ARG A 244 20.87 -33.06 51.85
N LYS A 245 20.10 -32.83 52.92
CA LYS A 245 19.09 -31.75 52.96
C LYS A 245 19.73 -30.36 52.96
N ARG A 246 20.82 -30.16 53.70
CA ARG A 246 21.59 -28.91 53.71
C ARG A 246 22.30 -28.65 52.37
N ARG A 247 22.81 -29.68 51.68
CA ARG A 247 23.37 -29.55 50.33
C ARG A 247 22.31 -29.18 49.31
N ARG A 248 21.14 -29.83 49.33
CA ARG A 248 20.01 -29.45 48.47
C ARG A 248 19.56 -28.02 48.74
N HIS A 249 19.49 -27.60 50.00
CA HIS A 249 19.14 -26.22 50.35
C HIS A 249 20.20 -25.21 49.90
N ARG A 250 21.49 -25.54 50.02
CA ARG A 250 22.59 -24.70 49.50
C ARG A 250 22.58 -24.60 47.98
N VAL A 251 22.32 -25.69 47.27
CA VAL A 251 22.19 -25.69 45.79
C VAL A 251 20.96 -24.91 45.36
N LEU A 252 19.83 -25.08 46.04
CA LEU A 252 18.60 -24.34 45.75
C LEU A 252 18.75 -22.84 46.03
N MET A 253 19.45 -22.47 47.11
CA MET A 253 19.78 -21.07 47.40
C MET A 253 20.78 -20.49 46.41
N ALA A 254 21.80 -21.24 45.99
CA ALA A 254 22.72 -20.80 44.94
C ALA A 254 21.98 -20.59 43.60
N PHE A 255 21.04 -21.48 43.27
CA PHE A 255 20.18 -21.34 42.09
C PHE A 255 19.26 -20.12 42.21
N LEU A 256 18.64 -19.89 43.38
CA LEU A 256 17.81 -18.70 43.64
C LEU A 256 18.63 -17.42 43.48
N VAL A 257 19.85 -17.36 44.03
CA VAL A 257 20.75 -16.22 43.90
C VAL A 257 21.13 -16.00 42.44
N ALA A 258 21.41 -17.06 41.67
CA ALA A 258 21.68 -16.95 40.24
C ALA A 258 20.49 -16.39 39.45
N VAL A 259 19.27 -16.85 39.74
CA VAL A 259 18.04 -16.33 39.11
C VAL A 259 17.83 -14.86 39.46
N VAL A 260 18.04 -14.46 40.72
CA VAL A 260 17.96 -13.05 41.14
C VAL A 260 19.03 -12.20 40.45
N ALA A 261 20.25 -12.71 40.27
CA ALA A 261 21.30 -12.00 39.56
C ALA A 261 20.97 -11.80 38.06
N VAL A 262 20.43 -12.82 37.39
CA VAL A 262 19.99 -12.71 35.98
C VAL A 262 18.81 -11.73 35.86
N ALA A 263 17.84 -11.82 36.77
CA ALA A 263 16.74 -10.86 36.86
C ALA A 263 17.26 -9.44 37.11
N ALA A 264 18.27 -9.27 37.96
CA ALA A 264 18.89 -7.98 38.21
C ALA A 264 19.54 -7.39 36.94
N VAL A 265 20.22 -8.20 36.13
CA VAL A 265 20.86 -7.74 34.89
C VAL A 265 19.86 -7.41 33.79
N TRP A 266 18.71 -8.09 33.72
CA TRP A 266 17.74 -7.90 32.62
C TRP A 266 16.55 -7.01 32.97
N ILE A 267 16.05 -7.09 34.21
CA ILE A 267 14.81 -6.43 34.64
C ILE A 267 15.12 -5.06 35.25
N ILE A 268 16.17 -4.92 36.06
CA ILE A 268 16.51 -3.63 36.69
C ILE A 268 16.84 -2.54 35.67
N PRO A 269 17.65 -2.74 34.60
CA PRO A 269 17.90 -1.69 33.63
C PRO A 269 16.63 -1.26 32.88
N ARG A 270 15.72 -2.21 32.60
CA ARG A 270 14.42 -1.91 31.99
C ARG A 270 13.50 -1.13 32.92
N LEU A 271 13.48 -1.46 34.21
CA LEU A 271 12.70 -0.70 35.21
C LEU A 271 13.30 0.68 35.49
N VAL A 272 14.63 0.82 35.47
CA VAL A 272 15.31 2.12 35.59
C VAL A 272 15.05 3.00 34.37
N ALA A 273 15.08 2.43 33.15
CA ALA A 273 14.70 3.15 31.93
C ALA A 273 13.23 3.59 31.96
N LEU A 274 12.34 2.74 32.46
CA LEU A 274 10.92 3.07 32.64
C LEU A 274 10.71 4.18 33.68
N ALA A 275 11.43 4.15 34.80
CA ALA A 275 11.35 5.17 35.84
C ALA A 275 11.92 6.53 35.37
N LEU A 276 13.04 6.52 34.63
CA LEU A 276 13.60 7.73 34.02
C LEU A 276 12.65 8.36 32.99
N ALA A 277 12.01 7.52 32.17
CA ALA A 277 10.98 7.99 31.24
C ALA A 277 9.75 8.58 31.96
N LEU A 278 9.40 8.07 33.14
CA LEU A 278 8.30 8.60 33.96
C LEU A 278 8.65 9.90 34.71
N VAL A 279 9.94 10.12 35.03
CA VAL A 279 10.41 11.34 35.68
C VAL A 279 10.55 12.50 34.68
N SER A 280 10.89 12.20 33.41
CA SER A 280 10.92 13.20 32.34
C SER A 280 9.54 13.70 31.90
N THR A 281 8.45 13.00 32.23
CA THR A 281 7.07 13.42 31.88
C THR A 281 6.39 14.28 32.95
N LEU A 282 7.01 14.48 34.11
CA LEU A 282 6.42 15.22 35.24
C LEU A 282 7.23 16.44 35.71
N GLY A 283 8.35 16.78 35.06
CA GLY A 283 9.23 17.89 35.46
C GLY A 283 9.37 18.98 34.39
N GLY A 284 8.31 19.76 34.14
CA GLY A 284 8.35 20.90 33.22
C GLY A 284 7.61 22.12 33.75
N ALA A 285 8.34 23.02 34.42
CA ALA A 285 7.96 24.40 34.75
C ALA A 285 9.24 25.13 35.24
N VAL A 286 9.59 26.40 34.96
CA VAL A 286 8.94 27.56 34.33
C VAL A 286 10.02 28.67 34.20
N THR A 287 9.88 29.57 33.22
CA THR A 287 10.46 30.95 33.04
C THR A 287 11.97 31.12 32.80
N SER A 288 12.47 32.05 31.98
CA SER A 288 11.91 33.29 31.39
C SER A 288 12.81 33.84 30.28
N GLU A 289 12.20 34.46 29.27
CA GLU A 289 12.77 35.36 28.24
C GLU A 289 13.16 36.74 28.84
N PRO A 290 13.93 37.62 28.14
CA PRO A 290 13.29 38.53 27.16
C PRO A 290 14.12 38.96 25.91
N ASP A 291 13.37 39.10 24.79
CA ASP A 291 13.32 40.18 23.76
C ASP A 291 14.41 40.44 22.67
N PRO A 292 14.00 40.96 21.47
CA PRO A 292 14.56 40.62 20.16
C PRO A 292 15.16 41.82 19.37
N PRO A 293 15.55 41.62 18.09
CA PRO A 293 14.84 42.39 17.05
C PRO A 293 14.58 41.66 15.71
N THR A 294 13.37 41.92 15.19
CA THR A 294 12.96 42.21 13.80
C THR A 294 13.71 41.58 12.60
N GLU A 295 13.02 40.73 11.81
CA GLU A 295 12.55 41.03 10.43
C GLU A 295 12.09 39.78 9.63
N SER A 296 11.03 40.00 8.83
CA SER A 296 10.57 39.27 7.62
C SER A 296 9.66 38.02 7.74
N PRO A 297 8.49 38.01 7.05
CA PRO A 297 7.50 36.94 7.19
C PRO A 297 7.74 35.83 6.16
N ALA A 298 8.10 34.64 6.63
CA ALA A 298 8.00 33.43 5.83
C ALA A 298 7.55 32.27 6.71
N ALA A 299 6.71 31.42 6.12
CA ALA A 299 6.19 30.16 6.65
C ALA A 299 5.09 30.27 7.72
N ALA A 300 3.85 30.05 7.28
CA ALA A 300 2.83 29.45 8.12
C ALA A 300 3.36 28.09 8.59
N ALA A 301 3.86 28.05 9.82
CA ALA A 301 4.36 26.84 10.45
C ALA A 301 3.19 25.87 10.68
N ALA A 302 3.22 24.78 9.92
CA ALA A 302 2.44 23.59 10.19
C ALA A 302 2.78 23.05 11.60
N ALA A 303 1.77 22.47 12.24
CA ALA A 303 1.86 21.71 13.48
C ALA A 303 3.02 20.68 13.46
N PRO A 304 3.55 20.22 14.61
CA PRO A 304 4.66 19.28 14.63
C PRO A 304 4.31 18.01 13.85
N ASP A 305 4.95 17.85 12.68
CA ASP A 305 4.87 16.68 11.80
C ASP A 305 5.15 15.43 12.64
N ALA A 306 4.24 14.46 12.61
CA ALA A 306 4.55 13.11 13.08
C ALA A 306 5.83 12.62 12.36
N PRO A 307 6.71 11.85 13.04
CA PRO A 307 7.95 11.39 12.43
C PRO A 307 7.63 10.65 11.14
N ARG A 308 8.16 11.16 10.02
CA ARG A 308 7.91 10.56 8.71
C ARG A 308 8.51 9.15 8.68
N PRO A 309 7.82 8.17 8.08
CA PRO A 309 8.38 6.84 7.88
C PRO A 309 9.70 6.91 7.10
N GLU A 310 10.70 6.16 7.53
CA GLU A 310 12.03 6.11 6.91
C GLU A 310 12.33 4.72 6.35
N LEU A 311 13.26 4.66 5.41
CA LEU A 311 13.85 3.41 4.93
C LEU A 311 14.62 2.71 6.07
N PRO A 312 14.86 1.38 5.98
CA PRO A 312 15.53 0.62 7.03
C PRO A 312 16.91 1.18 7.43
N ARG A 313 17.63 1.81 6.50
CA ARG A 313 18.94 2.44 6.74
C ARG A 313 18.88 3.96 6.95
N GLY A 314 17.69 4.51 7.14
CA GLY A 314 17.41 5.92 7.38
C GLY A 314 17.12 6.70 6.11
N GLY A 315 16.48 7.86 6.27
CA GLY A 315 16.11 8.75 5.18
C GLY A 315 14.93 8.25 4.33
N THR A 316 14.65 8.96 3.24
CA THR A 316 13.49 8.71 2.37
C THR A 316 13.85 8.44 0.91
N SER A 317 15.13 8.57 0.54
CA SER A 317 15.65 8.34 -0.81
C SER A 317 16.44 7.03 -0.91
N ILE A 318 16.18 6.27 -1.97
CA ILE A 318 17.00 5.12 -2.37
C ILE A 318 18.15 5.62 -3.25
N ALA A 319 17.83 6.36 -4.32
CA ALA A 319 18.83 6.94 -5.22
C ALA A 319 18.89 8.47 -5.07
N PRO A 320 20.07 9.09 -5.28
CA PRO A 320 21.34 8.49 -5.70
C PRO A 320 22.23 7.99 -4.53
N ASP A 321 21.73 8.05 -3.30
CA ASP A 321 22.55 7.92 -2.09
C ASP A 321 22.90 6.47 -1.74
N GLN A 322 21.99 5.54 -2.05
CA GLN A 322 22.11 4.13 -1.73
C GLN A 322 22.23 3.29 -3.00
N ARG A 323 23.11 2.28 -2.97
CA ARG A 323 23.12 1.19 -3.95
C ARG A 323 22.21 0.09 -3.47
N LEU A 324 21.28 -0.33 -4.31
CA LEU A 324 20.46 -1.50 -4.07
C LEU A 324 21.25 -2.79 -4.38
N VAL A 325 21.18 -3.78 -3.49
CA VAL A 325 21.58 -5.16 -3.79
C VAL A 325 20.43 -6.08 -3.39
N ALA A 326 19.74 -6.66 -4.37
CA ALA A 326 18.61 -7.54 -4.14
C ALA A 326 19.00 -9.00 -4.38
N LEU A 327 18.56 -9.90 -3.50
CA LEU A 327 18.72 -11.35 -3.65
C LEU A 327 17.36 -12.03 -3.58
N ARG A 328 17.03 -12.82 -4.60
CA ARG A 328 15.84 -13.69 -4.60
C ARG A 328 16.08 -14.90 -3.69
N VAL A 329 15.14 -15.16 -2.79
CA VAL A 329 15.23 -16.26 -1.81
C VAL A 329 14.18 -17.34 -2.05
N ASP A 330 14.46 -18.55 -1.60
CA ASP A 330 13.46 -19.63 -1.54
C ASP A 330 12.45 -19.30 -0.43
N PRO A 331 11.13 -19.20 -0.73
CA PRO A 331 10.12 -18.93 0.29
C PRO A 331 10.06 -19.99 1.38
N ALA A 332 10.49 -21.24 1.10
CA ALA A 332 10.54 -22.33 2.08
C ALA A 332 11.76 -22.27 3.01
N ALA A 333 12.79 -21.49 2.67
CA ALA A 333 13.98 -21.35 3.49
C ALA A 333 13.68 -20.58 4.79
N PRO A 334 14.37 -20.92 5.90
CA PRO A 334 14.21 -20.22 7.18
C PRO A 334 14.39 -18.70 7.03
N ALA A 335 13.56 -17.95 7.75
CA ALA A 335 13.50 -16.50 7.62
C ALA A 335 14.83 -15.80 7.95
N GLU A 336 15.43 -16.15 9.08
CA GLU A 336 16.70 -15.61 9.56
C GLU A 336 17.85 -15.92 8.60
N GLU A 337 18.00 -17.20 8.20
CA GLU A 337 19.05 -17.64 7.28
C GLU A 337 18.97 -16.92 5.93
N SER A 338 17.75 -16.68 5.43
CA SER A 338 17.55 -15.92 4.19
C SER A 338 18.01 -14.47 4.33
N ALA A 339 17.76 -13.82 5.48
CA ALA A 339 18.22 -12.46 5.74
C ALA A 339 19.74 -12.39 5.90
N GLU A 340 20.35 -13.35 6.61
CA GLU A 340 21.82 -13.47 6.71
C GLU A 340 22.47 -13.64 5.34
N ARG A 341 21.87 -14.44 4.45
CA ARG A 341 22.34 -14.61 3.06
C ARG A 341 22.28 -13.31 2.26
N VAL A 342 21.23 -12.51 2.44
CA VAL A 342 21.13 -11.18 1.80
C VAL A 342 22.24 -10.25 2.28
N ASP A 343 22.54 -10.22 3.59
CA ASP A 343 23.64 -9.42 4.14
C ASP A 343 25.01 -9.89 3.63
N ALA A 344 25.23 -11.20 3.59
CA ALA A 344 26.46 -11.79 3.05
C ALA A 344 26.66 -11.43 1.57
N ALA A 345 25.59 -11.51 0.77
CA ALA A 345 25.62 -11.18 -0.65
C ALA A 345 25.81 -9.66 -0.91
N ALA A 346 25.31 -8.80 -0.03
CA ALA A 346 25.46 -7.34 -0.13
C ALA A 346 26.85 -6.85 0.33
N THR A 347 27.54 -7.60 1.19
CA THR A 347 28.82 -7.21 1.82
C THR A 347 29.90 -6.78 0.81
N PRO A 348 30.17 -7.52 -0.28
CA PRO A 348 31.19 -7.14 -1.25
C PRO A 348 30.95 -5.78 -1.92
N PHE A 349 29.70 -5.33 -2.02
CA PHE A 349 29.33 -4.09 -2.71
C PHE A 349 29.47 -2.83 -1.83
N THR A 350 29.76 -3.00 -0.53
CA THR A 350 29.94 -1.90 0.43
C THR A 350 31.21 -1.09 0.21
N ALA A 351 32.23 -1.66 -0.44
CA ALA A 351 33.56 -1.06 -0.60
C ALA A 351 33.62 0.14 -1.57
N SER A 352 32.50 0.58 -2.12
CA SER A 352 32.41 1.44 -3.30
C SER A 352 32.04 2.91 -3.04
N GLY A 353 31.99 3.34 -1.77
CA GLY A 353 31.72 4.73 -1.39
C GLY A 353 30.24 5.14 -1.37
N ARG A 354 29.32 4.31 -1.88
CA ARG A 354 27.87 4.43 -1.67
C ARG A 354 27.40 3.52 -0.55
N ALA A 355 26.43 3.99 0.25
CA ALA A 355 25.78 3.13 1.23
C ALA A 355 25.03 2.01 0.50
N VAL A 356 25.11 0.77 0.98
CA VAL A 356 24.35 -0.34 0.39
C VAL A 356 23.01 -0.48 1.10
N LEU A 357 21.94 -0.63 0.34
CA LEU A 357 20.62 -1.03 0.81
C LEU A 357 20.36 -2.47 0.36
N PRO A 358 20.50 -3.47 1.26
CA PRO A 358 20.20 -4.85 0.93
C PRO A 358 18.68 -5.03 0.81
N ALA A 359 18.27 -5.84 -0.17
CA ALA A 359 16.88 -6.19 -0.39
C ALA A 359 16.70 -7.70 -0.50
N LEU A 360 15.71 -8.22 0.21
CA LEU A 360 15.27 -9.61 0.12
C LEU A 360 14.09 -9.68 -0.82
N GLU A 361 14.22 -10.40 -1.93
CA GLU A 361 13.14 -10.62 -2.87
C GLU A 361 12.45 -11.96 -2.57
N LEU A 362 11.17 -11.89 -2.18
CA LEU A 362 10.34 -13.02 -1.76
C LEU A 362 9.28 -13.32 -2.83
N PRO A 363 9.35 -14.48 -3.51
CA PRO A 363 8.27 -14.97 -4.35
C PRO A 363 6.99 -15.19 -3.53
N VAL A 364 5.88 -14.57 -3.95
CA VAL A 364 4.54 -14.74 -3.36
C VAL A 364 3.55 -15.12 -4.45
N ARG A 365 2.56 -15.97 -4.19
CA ARG A 365 1.64 -16.47 -5.23
C ARG A 365 0.25 -15.90 -5.09
N ASP A 366 -0.27 -15.92 -3.87
CA ASP A 366 -1.62 -15.48 -3.56
C ASP A 366 -1.72 -15.04 -2.09
N THR A 367 -2.91 -14.60 -1.68
CA THR A 367 -3.17 -14.08 -0.32
C THR A 367 -2.84 -15.06 0.82
N ALA A 368 -2.77 -16.36 0.56
CA ALA A 368 -2.37 -17.35 1.55
C ALA A 368 -0.90 -17.19 1.97
N ASP A 369 -0.05 -16.59 1.12
CA ASP A 369 1.34 -16.30 1.43
C ASP A 369 1.50 -15.02 2.29
N ALA A 370 0.42 -14.24 2.52
CA ALA A 370 0.47 -12.99 3.27
C ALA A 370 1.02 -13.11 4.70
N PRO A 371 0.63 -14.12 5.52
CA PRO A 371 1.23 -14.30 6.84
C PRO A 371 2.75 -14.52 6.79
N ALA A 372 3.24 -15.29 5.81
CA ALA A 372 4.66 -15.52 5.61
C ALA A 372 5.39 -14.25 5.17
N ALA A 373 4.77 -13.43 4.31
CA ALA A 373 5.31 -12.13 3.91
C ALA A 373 5.41 -11.15 5.09
N TRP A 374 4.40 -11.09 5.98
CA TRP A 374 4.47 -10.31 7.22
C TRP A 374 5.57 -10.81 8.18
N GLN A 375 5.72 -12.12 8.31
CA GLN A 375 6.82 -12.70 9.09
C GLN A 375 8.18 -12.32 8.49
N ARG A 376 8.31 -12.38 7.16
CA ARG A 376 9.54 -12.00 6.45
C ARG A 376 9.87 -10.53 6.66
N LEU A 377 8.87 -9.65 6.60
CA LEU A 377 9.02 -8.21 6.86
C LEU A 377 9.57 -7.92 8.27
N ALA A 378 9.11 -8.66 9.29
CA ALA A 378 9.63 -8.49 10.65
C ALA A 378 11.13 -8.83 10.73
N VAL A 379 11.58 -9.85 10.01
CA VAL A 379 13.00 -10.25 9.96
C VAL A 379 13.82 -9.26 9.14
N THR A 380 13.35 -8.84 7.95
CA THR A 380 14.09 -7.86 7.14
C THR A 380 14.27 -6.53 7.89
N ARG A 381 13.29 -6.11 8.70
CA ARG A 381 13.42 -4.95 9.61
C ARG A 381 14.53 -5.11 10.62
N ALA A 382 14.63 -6.29 11.26
CA ALA A 382 15.70 -6.58 12.22
C ALA A 382 17.09 -6.48 11.57
N HIS A 383 17.20 -6.90 10.29
CA HIS A 383 18.43 -6.82 9.51
C HIS A 383 18.63 -5.48 8.77
N ARG A 384 17.70 -4.52 8.91
CA ARG A 384 17.70 -3.23 8.19
C ARG A 384 17.77 -3.41 6.66
N GLN A 385 16.94 -4.31 6.14
CA GLN A 385 16.79 -4.67 4.72
C GLN A 385 15.41 -4.26 4.19
N VAL A 386 15.30 -4.06 2.88
CA VAL A 386 14.02 -3.87 2.18
C VAL A 386 13.43 -5.22 1.79
N LEU A 387 12.12 -5.39 1.93
CA LEU A 387 11.41 -6.56 1.40
C LEU A 387 10.86 -6.24 0.01
N LEU A 388 11.16 -7.07 -0.99
CA LEU A 388 10.54 -7.01 -2.32
C LEU A 388 9.59 -8.18 -2.49
N LEU A 389 8.30 -7.87 -2.70
CA LEU A 389 7.31 -8.88 -3.02
C LEU A 389 7.40 -9.20 -4.51
N ALA A 390 7.89 -10.39 -4.85
CA ALA A 390 7.88 -10.89 -6.22
C ALA A 390 6.52 -11.50 -6.55
N VAL A 391 5.67 -10.69 -7.19
CA VAL A 391 4.28 -11.03 -7.51
C VAL A 391 4.21 -11.55 -8.95
N PRO A 392 3.67 -12.76 -9.18
CA PRO A 392 3.48 -13.29 -10.51
C PRO A 392 2.44 -12.46 -11.25
N VAL A 393 2.84 -11.97 -12.42
CA VAL A 393 1.93 -11.23 -13.30
C VAL A 393 1.41 -12.20 -14.37
N GLY A 394 0.15 -12.59 -14.19
CA GLY A 394 -0.58 -13.50 -15.07
C GLY A 394 -1.56 -12.78 -16.00
N PRO A 395 -2.51 -13.50 -16.61
CA PRO A 395 -3.49 -12.93 -17.55
C PRO A 395 -4.49 -11.94 -16.91
N VAL A 396 -4.52 -11.87 -15.58
CA VAL A 396 -5.41 -10.99 -14.80
C VAL A 396 -4.96 -9.52 -14.77
N GLY A 397 -3.79 -9.21 -15.34
CA GLY A 397 -3.22 -7.87 -15.38
C GLY A 397 -2.54 -7.45 -14.06
N VAL A 398 -1.55 -6.56 -14.16
CA VAL A 398 -0.66 -6.22 -13.03
C VAL A 398 -1.42 -5.61 -11.85
N VAL A 399 -2.36 -4.70 -12.11
CA VAL A 399 -3.13 -4.00 -11.06
C VAL A 399 -3.92 -4.99 -10.19
N ALA A 400 -4.55 -5.99 -10.80
CA ALA A 400 -5.29 -7.01 -10.07
C ALA A 400 -4.35 -7.93 -9.26
N ALA A 401 -3.17 -8.23 -9.81
CA ALA A 401 -2.17 -9.06 -9.13
C ALA A 401 -1.60 -8.38 -7.88
N ILE A 402 -1.45 -7.04 -7.88
CA ILE A 402 -0.88 -6.28 -6.75
C ILE A 402 -1.92 -5.91 -5.68
N ALA A 403 -3.21 -5.82 -6.03
CA ALA A 403 -4.27 -5.35 -5.13
C ALA A 403 -4.30 -6.07 -3.76
N PRO A 404 -4.13 -7.40 -3.67
CA PRO A 404 -4.14 -8.09 -2.39
C PRO A 404 -2.93 -7.76 -1.49
N TRP A 405 -1.85 -7.24 -2.09
CA TRP A 405 -0.59 -6.91 -1.44
C TRP A 405 -0.50 -5.45 -0.98
N GLU A 406 -1.52 -4.62 -1.27
CA GLU A 406 -1.49 -3.19 -0.95
C GLU A 406 -1.27 -2.89 0.53
N ARG A 407 -1.77 -3.73 1.43
CA ARG A 407 -1.52 -3.57 2.87
C ARG A 407 -0.02 -3.66 3.21
N LEU A 408 0.70 -4.59 2.60
CA LEU A 408 2.15 -4.70 2.76
C LEU A 408 2.87 -3.59 2.00
N LEU A 409 2.40 -3.20 0.82
CA LEU A 409 2.97 -2.08 0.05
C LEU A 409 2.78 -0.72 0.75
N ASN A 410 1.86 -0.59 1.70
CA ASN A 410 1.75 0.60 2.56
C ASN A 410 2.81 0.67 3.67
N GLU A 411 3.61 -0.38 3.89
CA GLU A 411 4.72 -0.36 4.85
C GLU A 411 5.95 0.30 4.23
N PRO A 412 6.68 1.19 4.91
CA PRO A 412 7.72 2.03 4.31
C PRO A 412 8.87 1.28 3.61
N ASP A 413 9.16 0.07 4.07
CA ASP A 413 10.29 -0.78 3.71
C ASP A 413 9.92 -1.97 2.81
N VAL A 414 8.75 -1.90 2.16
CA VAL A 414 8.28 -2.92 1.21
C VAL A 414 8.22 -2.35 -0.21
N GLY A 415 8.90 -2.98 -1.16
CA GLY A 415 8.81 -2.72 -2.59
C GLY A 415 8.18 -3.89 -3.36
N LEU A 416 8.16 -3.78 -4.68
CA LEU A 416 7.48 -4.70 -5.59
C LEU A 416 8.47 -5.23 -6.65
N ALA A 417 8.39 -6.51 -6.97
CA ALA A 417 9.01 -7.11 -8.14
C ALA A 417 7.91 -7.78 -8.96
N LEU A 418 7.83 -7.49 -10.26
CA LEU A 418 6.87 -8.13 -11.16
C LEU A 418 7.51 -9.37 -11.77
N ASP A 419 7.06 -10.55 -11.34
CA ASP A 419 7.56 -11.84 -11.83
C ASP A 419 6.77 -12.24 -13.08
N ALA A 420 7.27 -11.82 -14.24
CA ALA A 420 6.67 -12.10 -15.53
C ALA A 420 7.62 -12.95 -16.39
N PRO A 421 7.09 -13.93 -17.15
CA PRO A 421 7.91 -14.69 -18.10
C PRO A 421 8.34 -13.88 -19.34
N ALA A 422 7.74 -12.71 -19.56
CA ALA A 422 8.03 -11.84 -20.70
C ALA A 422 7.92 -10.36 -20.31
N PRO A 423 8.57 -9.45 -21.05
CA PRO A 423 8.49 -8.02 -20.77
C PRO A 423 7.06 -7.50 -20.82
N LEU A 424 6.71 -6.68 -19.83
CA LEU A 424 5.38 -6.09 -19.74
C LEU A 424 5.23 -4.92 -20.71
N PRO A 425 4.03 -4.70 -21.27
CA PRO A 425 3.78 -3.54 -22.12
C PRO A 425 4.00 -2.24 -21.31
N PRO A 426 4.53 -1.16 -21.93
CA PRO A 426 4.85 0.08 -21.22
C PRO A 426 3.67 0.68 -20.44
N GLY A 427 2.44 0.51 -20.94
CA GLY A 427 1.23 0.96 -20.26
C GLY A 427 0.96 0.25 -18.92
N GLU A 428 1.30 -1.03 -18.81
CA GLU A 428 1.16 -1.78 -17.54
C GLU A 428 2.24 -1.39 -16.53
N VAL A 429 3.47 -1.17 -17.00
CA VAL A 429 4.56 -0.63 -16.17
C VAL A 429 4.20 0.76 -15.66
N GLY A 430 3.68 1.63 -16.54
CA GLY A 430 3.20 2.98 -16.20
C GLY A 430 2.08 2.97 -15.16
N ALA A 431 1.04 2.17 -15.38
CA ALA A 431 -0.05 2.00 -14.41
C ALA A 431 0.44 1.50 -13.05
N THR A 432 1.44 0.61 -13.03
CA THR A 432 2.05 0.11 -11.78
C THR A 432 2.83 1.20 -11.06
N THR A 433 3.64 1.98 -11.79
CA THR A 433 4.37 3.12 -11.20
C THR A 433 3.41 4.18 -10.66
N ASP A 434 2.32 4.46 -11.37
CA ASP A 434 1.30 5.43 -10.93
C ASP A 434 0.60 4.97 -9.65
N ARG A 435 0.27 3.67 -9.57
CA ARG A 435 -0.33 3.08 -8.37
C ARG A 435 0.60 3.14 -7.18
N LEU A 436 1.87 2.77 -7.34
CA LEU A 436 2.88 2.88 -6.27
C LEU A 436 3.11 4.34 -5.86
N ALA A 437 3.15 5.27 -6.82
CA ALA A 437 3.28 6.70 -6.52
C ALA A 437 2.08 7.23 -5.72
N ALA A 438 0.87 6.76 -6.02
CA ALA A 438 -0.31 7.08 -5.24
C ALA A 438 -0.21 6.55 -3.80
N ILE A 439 0.26 5.32 -3.59
CA ILE A 439 0.51 4.76 -2.25
C ILE A 439 1.54 5.61 -1.49
N VAL A 440 2.65 5.97 -2.13
CA VAL A 440 3.69 6.82 -1.54
C VAL A 440 3.13 8.18 -1.10
N ARG A 441 2.31 8.82 -1.94
CA ARG A 441 1.65 10.10 -1.60
C ARG A 441 0.68 9.96 -0.44
N GLN A 442 -0.23 9.00 -0.52
CA GLN A 442 -1.35 8.88 0.41
C GLN A 442 -0.89 8.55 1.83
N ALA A 443 0.14 7.71 1.96
CA ALA A 443 0.70 7.29 3.24
C ALA A 443 1.99 8.05 3.63
N ALA A 444 2.38 9.08 2.88
CA ALA A 444 3.61 9.87 3.11
C ALA A 444 4.87 8.99 3.30
N LEU A 445 4.99 7.94 2.48
CA LEU A 445 6.05 6.93 2.59
C LEU A 445 7.37 7.41 1.96
N PRO A 446 8.50 6.77 2.29
CA PRO A 446 9.72 6.92 1.52
C PRO A 446 9.54 6.40 0.08
N GLN A 447 10.57 6.62 -0.75
CA GLN A 447 10.63 6.07 -2.10
C GLN A 447 10.45 4.55 -2.10
N LYS A 448 9.73 4.06 -3.11
CA LYS A 448 9.45 2.64 -3.32
C LYS A 448 10.29 2.09 -4.45
N LEU A 449 10.70 0.84 -4.29
CA LEU A 449 11.39 0.10 -5.33
C LEU A 449 10.40 -0.73 -6.13
N LEU A 450 10.52 -0.68 -7.46
CA LEU A 450 9.82 -1.52 -8.41
C LEU A 450 10.85 -2.22 -9.31
N VAL A 451 10.85 -3.56 -9.35
CA VAL A 451 11.65 -4.36 -10.28
C VAL A 451 10.73 -4.92 -11.36
N VAL A 452 11.08 -4.72 -12.63
CA VAL A 452 10.30 -5.22 -13.77
C VAL A 452 11.20 -5.97 -14.76
N PRO A 453 10.69 -6.97 -15.49
CA PRO A 453 11.40 -7.55 -16.62
C PRO A 453 11.66 -6.49 -17.69
N ALA A 454 12.87 -6.46 -18.24
CA ALA A 454 13.27 -5.51 -19.26
C ALA A 454 12.76 -5.94 -20.64
N ALA A 455 12.26 -4.99 -21.44
CA ALA A 455 12.03 -5.24 -22.85
C ALA A 455 13.37 -5.42 -23.57
N ASP A 456 13.60 -6.61 -24.16
CA ASP A 456 14.83 -6.94 -24.89
C ASP A 456 15.21 -5.84 -25.89
N ALA A 457 16.30 -5.12 -25.60
CA ALA A 457 16.92 -4.15 -26.51
C ALA A 457 18.28 -4.65 -27.04
N GLY A 458 18.41 -5.97 -27.21
CA GLY A 458 19.60 -6.63 -27.75
C GLY A 458 20.43 -7.40 -26.70
N ALA A 459 21.47 -8.08 -27.17
CA ALA A 459 22.28 -9.04 -26.40
C ALA A 459 23.08 -8.46 -25.21
N THR A 460 22.95 -7.16 -24.91
CA THR A 460 23.72 -6.43 -23.90
C THR A 460 22.85 -5.65 -22.89
N ALA A 461 21.52 -5.72 -22.98
CA ALA A 461 20.61 -5.09 -22.01
C ALA A 461 20.35 -6.03 -20.81
N PRO A 462 20.17 -5.50 -19.58
CA PRO A 462 19.84 -6.34 -18.43
C PRO A 462 18.46 -6.95 -18.61
N ALA A 463 18.26 -8.20 -18.19
CA ALA A 463 16.96 -8.90 -18.27
C ALA A 463 15.87 -8.26 -17.38
N GLU A 464 16.25 -7.40 -16.43
CA GLU A 464 15.35 -6.69 -15.52
C GLU A 464 15.84 -5.25 -15.29
N VAL A 465 14.89 -4.36 -14.99
CA VAL A 465 15.12 -2.95 -14.66
C VAL A 465 14.56 -2.66 -13.27
N ALA A 466 15.35 -1.97 -12.45
CA ALA A 466 14.89 -1.42 -11.18
C ALA A 466 14.49 0.06 -11.35
N LEU A 467 13.33 0.41 -10.83
CA LEU A 467 12.70 1.72 -10.89
C LEU A 467 12.48 2.23 -9.46
N VAL A 468 12.80 3.51 -9.24
CA VAL A 468 12.50 4.20 -7.98
C VAL A 468 11.27 5.06 -8.18
N VAL A 469 10.22 4.74 -7.43
CA VAL A 469 8.93 5.44 -7.45
C VAL A 469 8.86 6.39 -6.26
N HIS A 470 8.49 7.64 -6.53
CA HIS A 470 8.34 8.69 -5.53
C HIS A 470 6.94 9.30 -5.58
N GLY A 471 6.55 10.02 -4.53
CA GLY A 471 5.22 10.61 -4.44
C GLY A 471 4.96 11.84 -5.34
N ALA A 472 5.98 12.48 -5.93
CA ALA A 472 5.75 13.68 -6.73
C ALA A 472 4.78 13.41 -7.90
N ALA A 473 3.74 14.25 -8.04
CA ALA A 473 2.60 13.99 -8.93
C ALA A 473 2.94 13.96 -10.43
N GLU A 474 4.06 14.56 -10.84
CA GLU A 474 4.43 14.74 -12.26
C GLU A 474 5.81 14.19 -12.62
N ALA A 475 6.55 13.61 -11.67
CA ALA A 475 7.87 13.09 -11.97
C ALA A 475 7.77 11.60 -12.37
N PRO A 476 8.44 11.18 -13.46
CA PRO A 476 8.50 9.76 -13.84
C PRO A 476 9.35 8.99 -12.84
N ALA A 477 9.07 7.69 -12.68
CA ALA A 477 9.92 6.81 -11.89
C ALA A 477 11.37 6.87 -12.41
N SER A 478 12.32 7.00 -11.49
CA SER A 478 13.75 7.08 -11.85
C SER A 478 14.29 5.69 -12.14
N VAL A 479 14.86 5.50 -13.33
CA VAL A 479 15.49 4.23 -13.72
C VAL A 479 16.84 4.11 -13.02
N LEU A 480 17.03 3.05 -12.25
CA LEU A 480 18.33 2.67 -11.70
C LEU A 480 19.11 1.90 -12.76
N ARG A 481 20.39 2.24 -12.94
CA ARG A 481 21.29 1.43 -13.77
C ARG A 481 21.53 0.09 -13.06
N GLY A 482 20.76 -0.91 -13.45
CA GLY A 482 20.78 -2.26 -12.89
C GLY A 482 21.70 -3.20 -13.66
N VAL A 483 22.32 -4.14 -12.95
CA VAL A 483 22.93 -5.33 -13.56
C VAL A 483 22.30 -6.56 -12.91
N VAL A 484 21.85 -7.50 -13.74
CA VAL A 484 21.40 -8.83 -13.29
C VAL A 484 22.61 -9.74 -13.31
N VAL A 485 22.87 -10.40 -12.19
CA VAL A 485 24.08 -11.19 -11.96
C VAL A 485 23.68 -12.56 -11.43
N PRO A 486 24.15 -13.67 -12.03
CA PRO A 486 24.04 -14.97 -11.40
C PRO A 486 24.85 -14.99 -10.10
N PRO A 487 24.31 -15.53 -9.00
CA PRO A 487 24.93 -15.45 -7.68
C PRO A 487 26.33 -16.07 -7.63
N ASP A 488 26.62 -17.04 -8.52
CA ASP A 488 27.88 -17.77 -8.55
C ASP A 488 28.87 -17.29 -9.63
N ASP A 489 28.44 -16.46 -10.60
CA ASP A 489 29.21 -16.22 -11.84
C ASP A 489 29.95 -14.89 -11.92
N ALA A 490 29.65 -13.89 -11.07
CA ALA A 490 30.32 -12.59 -11.16
C ALA A 490 31.17 -12.25 -9.94
N GLU A 491 32.44 -11.96 -10.19
CA GLU A 491 33.32 -11.31 -9.24
C GLU A 491 32.76 -9.90 -8.91
N PRO A 492 32.46 -9.58 -7.64
CA PRO A 492 31.87 -8.30 -7.28
C PRO A 492 32.69 -7.09 -7.76
N ARG A 493 34.01 -7.25 -7.91
CA ARG A 493 34.90 -6.19 -8.43
C ARG A 493 34.56 -5.80 -9.87
N ASP A 494 34.24 -6.76 -10.72
CA ASP A 494 33.95 -6.53 -12.14
C ASP A 494 32.58 -5.84 -12.29
N VAL A 495 31.62 -6.24 -11.46
CA VAL A 495 30.29 -5.59 -11.37
C VAL A 495 30.43 -4.15 -10.90
N LEU A 496 31.28 -3.89 -9.89
CA LEU A 496 31.52 -2.56 -9.35
C LEU A 496 32.20 -1.60 -10.34
N ALA A 497 32.98 -2.11 -11.30
CA ALA A 497 33.63 -1.29 -12.31
C ALA A 497 32.63 -0.51 -13.19
N ALA A 498 31.44 -1.09 -13.42
CA ALA A 498 30.35 -0.44 -14.14
C ALA A 498 29.58 0.59 -13.30
N GLN A 499 29.88 0.72 -12.00
CA GLN A 499 29.19 1.57 -11.02
C GLN A 499 27.65 1.48 -11.08
N PRO A 500 27.06 0.27 -10.96
CA PRO A 500 25.61 0.12 -11.01
C PRO A 500 24.94 0.81 -9.82
N ASP A 501 23.74 1.31 -10.05
CA ASP A 501 22.83 1.80 -9.01
C ASP A 501 22.09 0.64 -8.32
N ALA A 502 21.86 -0.46 -9.05
CA ALA A 502 21.20 -1.66 -8.56
C ALA A 502 21.93 -2.95 -9.01
N VAL A 503 22.05 -3.92 -8.12
CA VAL A 503 22.54 -5.27 -8.43
C VAL A 503 21.46 -6.27 -8.06
N LEU A 504 20.98 -7.03 -9.04
CA LEU A 504 19.94 -8.05 -8.86
C LEU A 504 20.60 -9.43 -8.97
N LEU A 505 20.72 -10.12 -7.83
CA LEU A 505 21.35 -11.43 -7.73
C LEU A 505 20.29 -12.52 -7.90
N ARG A 506 20.31 -13.21 -9.05
CA ARG A 506 19.31 -14.21 -9.43
C ARG A 506 19.97 -15.46 -10.00
N GLY A 507 19.68 -16.60 -9.39
CA GLY A 507 20.14 -17.93 -9.83
C GLY A 507 19.25 -18.55 -10.87
#